data_AF-A0AAJ7C5F7-F1
#
_entry.id   AF-A0AAJ7C5F7-F1
#
_cell.length_a   1.000
_cell.length_b   1.000
_cell.length_c   1.000
_cell.angle_alpha   90.00
_cell.angle_beta   90.00
_cell.angle_gamma   90.00
#
_symmetry.space_group_name_H-M   'P 1'
#
loop_
_entity.id
_entity.type
_entity.pdbx_description
1 polymer ?
#
loop_
_entity_poly.entity_id
_entity_poly.type
_entity_poly.pdbx_seq_one_letter_code
_entity_poly.pdbx_strand_id
1 'polypeptide(L)'
;MAEYKLGKLLIEGKTKKVYELVDDPNLCLLQSKDRITAGDGVKSHELEGKAAISTATTVKVFQLLDQAGIKTAFVKIASETAFISKKCEMIPIEWVTRRLATGSFLRRNPGVPEGFRFNPPCQETFFKDDANHDPQWSTAQIISAGFVLNGVVLGKDEVDIINRTTLAVFEVLERAWASRDCALIDMKIEFGVDTSGEILVADIIDSDSWRLWPSGDKRLMKDKQVYRNLSAVTQADLDTVKRNFKWVADQLDYLVPPPSALVVILMGSPSDEEHCKKIAKHVTDLGLRVQLRVSSAHKATEETLHILAEYEGSGEKVVLIAVAGRSNGLGPVLSGNTPLPVINCPPTRPDNVALDIWSSLNVPSGLGCTTVLYPESAALAAAQIHALHDHLVWSRLRVKQLTNFIALKNADITLRNLTL
;
A
#
# COMPACT_ATOMS: atom_id res chain seq x y z
N MET A 1 -9.25 17.25 -22.78
CA MET A 1 -9.09 17.35 -21.31
C MET A 1 -10.24 18.19 -20.79
N ALA A 2 -10.85 17.83 -19.65
CA ALA A 2 -11.92 18.65 -19.08
C ALA A 2 -11.34 20.01 -18.65
N GLU A 3 -11.94 21.10 -19.12
CA GLU A 3 -11.52 22.44 -18.77
C GLU A 3 -12.08 22.76 -17.37
N TYR A 4 -11.22 22.69 -16.34
CA TYR A 4 -11.63 22.98 -14.97
C TYR A 4 -11.70 24.48 -14.74
N LYS A 5 -12.82 24.98 -14.20
CA LYS A 5 -12.96 26.38 -13.80
C LYS A 5 -12.23 26.62 -12.48
N LEU A 6 -11.05 27.22 -12.57
CA LEU A 6 -10.23 27.56 -11.41
C LEU A 6 -10.82 28.75 -10.65
N GLY A 7 -10.92 28.60 -9.34
CA GLY A 7 -11.24 29.67 -8.40
C GLY A 7 -9.99 30.35 -7.86
N LYS A 8 -10.03 30.79 -6.60
CA LYS A 8 -8.94 31.49 -5.94
C LYS A 8 -7.71 30.60 -5.76
N LEU A 9 -6.52 31.20 -5.83
CA LEU A 9 -5.27 30.58 -5.37
C LEU A 9 -5.30 30.47 -3.84
N LEU A 10 -5.32 29.24 -3.33
CA LEU A 10 -5.35 28.93 -1.89
C LEU A 10 -3.96 29.03 -1.27
N ILE A 11 -2.99 28.36 -1.90
CA ILE A 11 -1.63 28.18 -1.39
C ILE A 11 -0.67 28.23 -2.57
N GLU A 12 0.42 28.98 -2.44
CA GLU A 12 1.57 28.90 -3.33
C GLU A 12 2.82 28.51 -2.53
N GLY A 13 3.33 27.32 -2.82
CA GLY A 13 4.57 26.81 -2.26
C GLY A 13 5.76 26.92 -3.22
N LYS A 14 6.90 26.39 -2.76
CA LYS A 14 8.16 26.37 -3.52
C LYS A 14 8.02 25.62 -4.86
N THR A 15 7.28 24.50 -4.88
CA THR A 15 7.17 23.58 -6.03
C THR A 15 5.75 23.37 -6.55
N LYS A 16 4.72 23.93 -5.91
CA LYS A 16 3.32 23.71 -6.28
C LYS A 16 2.42 24.91 -5.96
N LYS A 17 1.29 25.00 -6.65
CA LYS A 17 0.18 25.92 -6.37
C LYS A 17 -1.10 25.11 -6.16
N VAL A 18 -1.97 25.57 -5.28
CA VAL A 18 -3.27 24.94 -5.01
C VAL A 18 -4.39 25.93 -5.32
N TYR A 19 -5.31 25.56 -6.19
CA TYR A 19 -6.44 26.38 -6.62
C TYR A 19 -7.76 25.76 -6.16
N GLU A 20 -8.72 26.61 -5.81
CA GLU A 20 -10.11 26.17 -5.67
C GLU A 20 -10.68 25.72 -7.02
N LEU A 21 -11.67 24.82 -6.96
CA LEU A 21 -12.52 24.51 -8.11
C LEU A 21 -13.87 25.19 -7.89
N VAL A 22 -14.28 26.02 -8.85
CA VAL A 22 -15.53 26.77 -8.75
C VAL A 22 -16.74 25.84 -8.65
N ASP A 23 -16.68 24.71 -9.37
CA ASP A 23 -17.80 23.79 -9.49
C ASP A 23 -17.90 22.78 -8.32
N ASP A 24 -16.86 22.63 -7.49
CA ASP A 24 -16.87 21.74 -6.33
C ASP A 24 -16.01 22.28 -5.16
N PRO A 25 -16.62 22.78 -4.07
CA PRO A 25 -15.90 23.37 -2.94
C PRO A 25 -15.13 22.35 -2.09
N ASN A 26 -15.41 21.04 -2.23
CA ASN A 26 -14.71 19.98 -1.52
C ASN A 26 -13.46 19.49 -2.25
N LEU A 27 -13.21 20.01 -3.45
CA LEU A 27 -12.07 19.64 -4.27
C LEU A 27 -11.15 20.84 -4.52
N CYS A 28 -9.90 20.56 -4.84
CA CYS A 28 -8.92 21.54 -5.28
C CYS A 28 -8.06 20.97 -6.41
N LEU A 29 -7.44 21.87 -7.17
CA LEU A 29 -6.44 21.52 -8.18
C LEU A 29 -5.05 21.82 -7.64
N LEU A 30 -4.18 20.81 -7.64
CA LEU A 30 -2.76 20.97 -7.35
C LEU A 30 -2.00 21.07 -8.68
N GLN A 31 -1.34 22.20 -8.90
CA GLN A 31 -0.52 22.50 -10.07
C GLN A 31 0.96 22.45 -9.68
N SER A 32 1.73 21.53 -10.26
CA SER A 32 3.18 21.45 -10.06
C SER A 32 3.90 22.57 -10.82
N LYS A 33 5.07 23.00 -10.31
CA LYS A 33 5.95 24.02 -10.91
C LYS A 33 7.26 23.40 -11.39
N ASP A 34 7.84 23.94 -12.47
CA ASP A 34 9.15 23.55 -13.01
C ASP A 34 10.31 24.12 -12.19
N ARG A 35 10.35 23.74 -10.91
CA ARG A 35 11.32 24.26 -9.95
C ARG A 35 11.79 23.17 -9.01
N ILE A 36 13.10 23.16 -8.74
CA ILE A 36 13.73 22.28 -7.75
C ILE A 36 14.41 23.13 -6.67
N THR A 37 14.25 22.74 -5.41
CA THR A 37 14.75 23.50 -4.25
C THR A 37 15.44 22.60 -3.22
N ALA A 38 16.44 23.09 -2.49
CA ALA A 38 17.07 22.41 -1.35
C ALA A 38 17.53 23.42 -0.29
N GLY A 39 17.67 22.96 0.97
CA GLY A 39 18.06 23.79 2.11
C GLY A 39 17.07 24.94 2.31
N ASP A 40 15.80 24.61 2.54
CA ASP A 40 14.71 25.55 2.79
C ASP A 40 14.49 26.61 1.69
N GLY A 41 14.99 26.35 0.48
CA GLY A 41 14.83 27.22 -0.67
C GLY A 41 16.06 28.07 -0.98
N VAL A 42 17.11 28.03 -0.14
CA VAL A 42 18.39 28.71 -0.38
C VAL A 42 18.99 28.27 -1.71
N LYS A 43 18.91 26.97 -2.03
CA LYS A 43 19.37 26.43 -3.31
C LYS A 43 18.18 26.16 -4.22
N SER A 44 17.92 27.03 -5.19
CA SER A 44 16.75 26.95 -6.09
C SER A 44 17.14 27.14 -7.55
N HIS A 45 16.63 26.27 -8.44
CA HIS A 45 16.83 26.37 -9.90
C HIS A 45 15.53 26.05 -10.63
N GLU A 46 15.37 26.64 -11.82
CA GLU A 46 14.35 26.19 -12.77
C GLU A 46 14.77 24.85 -13.37
N LEU A 47 13.79 23.96 -13.56
CA LEU A 47 14.00 22.64 -14.13
C LEU A 47 12.81 22.30 -15.02
N GLU A 48 12.87 22.75 -16.26
CA GLU A 48 11.80 22.58 -17.25
C GLU A 48 11.38 21.11 -17.35
N GLY A 49 10.06 20.86 -17.36
CA GLY A 49 9.47 19.52 -17.40
C GLY A 49 9.46 18.76 -16.06
N LYS A 50 10.06 19.29 -14.98
CA LYS A 50 9.96 18.67 -13.64
C LYS A 50 8.51 18.61 -13.17
N ALA A 51 7.68 19.62 -13.44
CA ALA A 51 6.29 19.66 -13.05
C ALA A 51 5.51 18.46 -13.59
N ALA A 52 5.75 18.09 -14.85
CA ALA A 52 5.12 16.94 -15.48
C ALA A 52 5.62 15.63 -14.86
N ILE A 53 6.92 15.52 -14.63
CA ILE A 53 7.53 14.32 -14.01
C ILE A 53 7.03 14.13 -12.57
N SER A 54 7.00 15.19 -11.76
CA SER A 54 6.49 15.17 -10.37
C SER A 54 5.01 14.78 -10.35
N THR A 55 4.19 15.39 -11.21
CA THR A 55 2.75 15.05 -11.30
C THR A 55 2.55 13.60 -11.69
N ALA A 56 3.24 13.11 -12.73
CA ALA A 56 3.17 11.72 -13.15
C ALA A 56 3.62 10.75 -12.04
N THR A 57 4.69 11.10 -11.33
CA THR A 57 5.20 10.30 -10.20
C THR A 57 4.16 10.21 -9.09
N THR A 58 3.63 11.35 -8.64
CA THR A 58 2.62 11.41 -7.57
C THR A 58 1.33 10.71 -7.92
N VAL A 59 0.83 10.88 -9.15
CA VAL A 59 -0.36 10.18 -9.64
C VAL A 59 -0.16 8.67 -9.59
N LYS A 60 0.95 8.16 -10.14
CA LYS A 60 1.21 6.71 -10.16
C LYS A 60 1.38 6.15 -8.74
N VAL A 61 2.03 6.90 -7.85
CA VAL A 61 2.16 6.53 -6.43
C VAL A 61 0.79 6.49 -5.75
N PHE A 62 -0.05 7.52 -5.90
CA PHE A 62 -1.37 7.51 -5.29
C PHE A 62 -2.27 6.42 -5.87
N GLN A 63 -2.23 6.16 -7.18
CA GLN A 63 -2.93 5.03 -7.79
C GLN A 63 -2.49 3.69 -7.18
N LEU A 64 -1.18 3.48 -6.96
CA LEU A 64 -0.68 2.28 -6.29
C LEU A 64 -1.21 2.17 -4.85
N LEU A 65 -1.19 3.27 -4.09
CA LEU A 65 -1.71 3.32 -2.71
C LEU A 65 -3.23 3.05 -2.67
N ASP A 66 -3.99 3.63 -3.61
CA ASP A 66 -5.42 3.39 -3.76
C ASP A 66 -5.73 1.93 -4.11
N GLN A 67 -4.94 1.31 -5.00
CA GLN A 67 -5.04 -0.12 -5.34
C GLN A 67 -4.76 -1.05 -4.15
N ALA A 68 -3.92 -0.60 -3.21
CA ALA A 68 -3.69 -1.28 -1.94
C ALA A 68 -4.81 -1.02 -0.90
N GLY A 69 -5.62 0.03 -1.09
CA GLY A 69 -6.72 0.43 -0.21
C GLY A 69 -6.38 1.54 0.78
N ILE A 70 -5.22 2.20 0.64
CA ILE A 70 -4.85 3.36 1.47
C ILE A 70 -5.72 4.54 1.07
N LYS A 71 -6.23 5.27 2.06
CA LYS A 71 -7.03 6.47 1.84
C LYS A 71 -6.10 7.65 1.50
N THR A 72 -6.22 8.15 0.28
CA THR A 72 -5.46 9.30 -0.22
C THR A 72 -6.38 10.46 -0.56
N ALA A 73 -5.82 11.67 -0.61
CA ALA A 73 -6.55 12.85 -1.06
C ALA A 73 -6.68 12.91 -2.60
N PHE A 74 -5.95 12.06 -3.34
CA PHE A 74 -6.00 12.04 -4.79
C PHE A 74 -7.38 11.63 -5.33
N VAL A 75 -7.83 12.31 -6.38
CA VAL A 75 -9.10 11.99 -7.04
C VAL A 75 -8.86 11.55 -8.49
N LYS A 76 -8.21 12.40 -9.28
CA LYS A 76 -7.93 12.12 -10.71
C LYS A 76 -6.90 13.07 -11.28
N ILE A 77 -6.31 12.68 -12.41
CA ILE A 77 -5.43 13.56 -13.20
C ILE A 77 -6.25 14.71 -13.80
N ALA A 78 -5.68 15.93 -13.79
CA ALA A 78 -6.29 17.11 -14.42
C ALA A 78 -5.60 17.48 -15.73
N SER A 79 -4.26 17.46 -15.73
CA SER A 79 -3.39 17.71 -16.89
C SER A 79 -2.05 17.00 -16.69
N GLU A 80 -1.10 17.18 -17.61
CA GLU A 80 0.27 16.65 -17.44
C GLU A 80 0.98 17.19 -16.21
N THR A 81 0.61 18.39 -15.73
CA THR A 81 1.27 19.11 -14.64
C THR A 81 0.37 19.37 -13.44
N ALA A 82 -0.87 18.86 -13.46
CA ALA A 82 -1.82 19.03 -12.38
C ALA A 82 -2.72 17.82 -12.13
N PHE A 83 -3.21 17.70 -10.90
CA PHE A 83 -4.22 16.72 -10.51
C PHE A 83 -5.27 17.32 -9.58
N ILE A 84 -6.43 16.66 -9.53
CA ILE A 84 -7.54 16.98 -8.64
C ILE A 84 -7.37 16.20 -7.34
N SER A 85 -7.52 16.90 -6.21
CA SER A 85 -7.46 16.36 -4.86
C SER A 85 -8.70 16.76 -4.08
N LYS A 86 -9.07 15.94 -3.10
CA LYS A 86 -9.90 16.38 -1.97
C LYS A 86 -9.23 17.57 -1.30
N LYS A 87 -10.02 18.58 -0.95
CA LYS A 87 -9.58 19.75 -0.18
C LYS A 87 -9.40 19.32 1.28
N CYS A 88 -8.20 19.54 1.82
CA CYS A 88 -7.85 19.18 3.20
C CYS A 88 -7.30 20.40 3.96
N GLU A 89 -7.54 20.43 5.27
CA GLU A 89 -6.71 21.19 6.20
C GLU A 89 -5.48 20.33 6.53
N MET A 90 -4.29 20.83 6.18
CA MET A 90 -3.04 20.07 6.28
C MET A 90 -2.53 20.04 7.73
N ILE A 91 -2.17 18.85 8.20
CA ILE A 91 -1.50 18.67 9.49
C ILE A 91 -0.06 19.17 9.33
N PRO A 92 0.42 20.14 10.13
CA PRO A 92 1.73 20.78 9.95
C PRO A 92 2.88 19.92 10.48
N ILE A 93 2.87 18.62 10.17
CA ILE A 93 3.87 17.63 10.58
C ILE A 93 4.35 16.86 9.35
N GLU A 94 5.66 16.77 9.18
CA GLU A 94 6.30 15.85 8.24
C GLU A 94 6.53 14.50 8.93
N TRP A 95 5.96 13.44 8.34
CA TRP A 95 6.05 12.07 8.86
C TRP A 95 7.11 11.33 8.07
N VAL A 96 8.26 11.11 8.71
CA VAL A 96 9.42 10.47 8.08
C VAL A 96 9.50 9.00 8.52
N THR A 97 9.67 8.09 7.56
CA THR A 97 9.94 6.67 7.84
C THR A 97 11.26 6.25 7.22
N ARG A 98 12.05 5.45 7.94
CA ARG A 98 13.39 5.01 7.52
C ARG A 98 13.54 3.50 7.63
N ARG A 99 14.06 2.87 6.58
CA ARG A 99 14.61 1.52 6.65
C ARG A 99 16.09 1.52 7.00
N LEU A 100 16.89 2.43 6.44
CA LEU A 100 18.31 2.56 6.76
C LEU A 100 18.64 3.94 7.35
N ALA A 101 19.64 3.97 8.21
CA ALA A 101 20.21 5.21 8.74
C ALA A 101 21.05 5.91 7.65
N THR A 102 20.62 7.11 7.28
CA THR A 102 21.37 8.05 6.41
C THR A 102 20.90 9.49 6.70
N GLY A 103 21.48 10.48 6.04
CA GLY A 103 21.00 11.86 6.07
C GLY A 103 20.98 12.49 7.47
N SER A 104 19.88 13.14 7.82
CA SER A 104 19.73 13.85 9.10
C SER A 104 19.75 12.93 10.32
N PHE A 105 19.38 11.66 10.16
CA PHE A 105 19.43 10.70 11.26
C PHE A 105 20.85 10.55 11.81
N LEU A 106 21.85 10.41 10.93
CA LEU A 106 23.26 10.25 11.33
C LEU A 106 23.81 11.50 12.04
N ARG A 107 23.37 12.69 11.63
CA ARG A 107 23.78 13.95 12.28
C ARG A 107 23.26 14.07 13.70
N ARG A 108 22.04 13.60 13.95
CA ARG A 108 21.43 13.62 15.29
C ARG A 108 21.88 12.47 16.19
N ASN A 109 22.37 11.39 15.60
CA ASN A 109 22.77 10.17 16.31
C ASN A 109 24.24 9.83 16.02
N PRO A 110 25.19 10.63 16.53
CA PRO A 110 26.61 10.37 16.32
C PRO A 110 26.99 8.99 16.87
N GLY A 111 27.76 8.23 16.08
CA GLY A 111 28.15 6.85 16.38
C GLY A 111 27.33 5.77 15.66
N VAL A 112 26.17 6.12 15.09
CA VAL A 112 25.44 5.19 14.22
C VAL A 112 26.08 5.17 12.83
N PRO A 113 26.45 3.99 12.28
CA PRO A 113 27.00 3.91 10.93
C PRO A 113 25.92 4.10 9.86
N GLU A 114 26.32 4.68 8.71
CA GLU A 114 25.45 4.72 7.54
C GLU A 114 25.10 3.29 7.08
N GLY A 115 23.83 3.08 6.74
CA GLY A 115 23.34 1.75 6.36
C GLY A 115 22.84 0.89 7.53
N PHE A 116 22.91 1.38 8.78
CA PHE A 116 22.26 0.70 9.91
C PHE A 116 20.78 0.47 9.61
N ARG A 117 20.30 -0.77 9.74
CA ARG A 117 18.93 -1.17 9.37
C ARG A 117 17.98 -1.11 10.56
N PHE A 118 16.85 -0.44 10.38
CA PHE A 118 15.74 -0.43 11.35
C PHE A 118 14.75 -1.56 11.05
N ASN A 119 14.50 -2.42 12.05
CA ASN A 119 13.47 -3.45 12.02
C ASN A 119 12.70 -3.43 13.36
N PRO A 120 11.45 -2.94 13.41
CA PRO A 120 10.64 -2.34 12.32
C PRO A 120 11.21 -1.01 11.78
N PRO A 121 10.69 -0.45 10.65
CA PRO A 121 11.10 0.88 10.18
C PRO A 121 11.04 1.94 11.28
N CYS A 122 12.04 2.82 11.31
CA CYS A 122 12.05 3.94 12.25
C CYS A 122 11.11 5.04 11.75
N GLN A 123 10.19 5.48 12.61
CA GLN A 123 9.29 6.58 12.33
C GLN A 123 9.70 7.80 13.16
N GLU A 124 9.70 8.98 12.53
CA GLU A 124 10.06 10.26 13.13
C GLU A 124 9.09 11.35 12.65
N THR A 125 8.86 12.36 13.48
CA THR A 125 8.02 13.52 13.16
C THR A 125 8.76 14.84 13.24
N PHE A 126 8.46 15.76 12.32
CA PHE A 126 9.09 17.08 12.24
C PHE A 126 8.01 18.14 12.05
N PHE A 127 8.02 19.18 12.88
CA PHE A 127 7.06 20.27 12.76
C PHE A 127 7.45 21.18 11.61
N LYS A 128 6.49 21.54 10.76
CA LYS A 128 6.73 22.41 9.61
C LYS A 128 6.96 23.84 10.05
N ASP A 129 8.22 24.25 10.05
CA ASP A 129 8.69 25.57 10.43
C ASP A 129 10.01 25.88 9.72
N ASP A 130 9.89 26.45 8.50
CA ASP A 130 11.03 26.85 7.67
C ASP A 130 12.01 27.78 8.43
N ALA A 131 11.52 28.59 9.39
CA ALA A 131 12.37 29.51 10.15
C ALA A 131 13.27 28.80 11.17
N ASN A 132 12.86 27.61 11.63
CA ASN A 132 13.58 26.81 12.61
C ASN A 132 14.08 25.46 12.03
N HIS A 133 14.17 25.37 10.70
CA HIS A 133 14.67 24.19 9.97
C HIS A 133 13.91 22.89 10.30
N ASP A 134 12.59 22.99 10.41
CA ASP A 134 11.67 21.88 10.68
C ASP A 134 12.09 21.02 11.89
N PRO A 135 11.95 21.52 13.13
CA PRO A 135 12.44 20.83 14.31
C PRO A 135 11.74 19.48 14.52
N GLN A 136 12.49 18.48 14.98
CA GLN A 136 11.92 17.19 15.36
C GLN A 136 10.96 17.38 16.54
N TRP A 137 9.75 16.86 16.41
CA TRP A 137 8.77 16.81 17.49
C TRP A 137 8.58 15.38 17.95
N SER A 138 8.32 15.22 19.24
CA SER A 138 7.85 13.97 19.84
C SER A 138 6.33 13.83 19.71
N THR A 139 5.82 12.61 19.83
CA THR A 139 4.38 12.32 19.92
C THR A 139 3.69 13.16 21.01
N ALA A 140 4.33 13.35 22.16
CA ALA A 140 3.78 14.15 23.24
C ALA A 140 3.61 15.62 22.84
N GLN A 141 4.59 16.21 22.14
CA GLN A 141 4.47 17.59 21.64
C GLN A 141 3.34 17.75 20.64
N ILE A 142 3.14 16.78 19.73
CA ILE A 142 2.05 16.80 18.74
C ILE A 142 0.69 16.76 19.43
N ILE A 143 0.50 15.83 20.38
CA ILE A 143 -0.76 15.70 21.12
C ILE A 143 -1.02 16.94 21.98
N SER A 144 0.00 17.45 22.68
CA SER A 144 -0.12 18.64 23.52
C SER A 144 -0.35 19.92 22.74
N ALA A 145 0.03 19.99 21.46
CA ALA A 145 -0.26 21.14 20.60
C ALA A 145 -1.76 21.31 20.32
N GLY A 146 -2.57 20.25 20.47
CA GLY A 146 -4.02 20.33 20.40
C GLY A 146 -4.55 20.86 19.06
N PHE A 147 -3.90 20.53 17.95
CA PHE A 147 -4.33 20.98 16.62
C PHE A 147 -5.77 20.55 16.34
N VAL A 148 -6.57 21.45 15.78
CA VAL A 148 -7.94 21.18 15.33
C VAL A 148 -8.00 21.44 13.84
N LEU A 149 -8.30 20.41 13.05
CA LEU A 149 -8.35 20.48 11.59
C LEU A 149 -9.70 19.95 11.10
N ASN A 150 -10.48 20.77 10.40
CA ASN A 150 -11.85 20.46 9.97
C ASN A 150 -12.71 19.85 11.10
N GLY A 151 -12.57 20.38 12.32
CA GLY A 151 -13.29 19.92 13.51
C GLY A 151 -12.73 18.66 14.17
N VAL A 152 -11.70 18.03 13.60
CA VAL A 152 -10.99 16.88 14.20
C VAL A 152 -9.86 17.38 15.09
N VAL A 153 -9.88 17.00 16.36
CA VAL A 153 -8.78 17.25 17.30
C VAL A 153 -7.71 16.19 17.06
N LEU A 154 -6.46 16.61 16.84
CA LEU A 154 -5.33 15.71 16.65
C LEU A 154 -4.85 15.16 18.00
N GLY A 155 -5.63 14.23 18.56
CA GLY A 155 -5.38 13.58 19.84
C GLY A 155 -4.50 12.34 19.71
N LYS A 156 -4.42 11.58 20.81
CA LYS A 156 -3.64 10.34 20.88
C LYS A 156 -4.08 9.33 19.81
N ASP A 157 -5.37 9.17 19.60
CA ASP A 157 -5.90 8.15 18.69
C ASP A 157 -5.64 8.51 17.22
N GLU A 158 -5.80 9.78 16.86
CA GLU A 158 -5.50 10.28 15.51
C GLU A 158 -4.00 10.15 15.21
N VAL A 159 -3.13 10.50 16.16
CA VAL A 159 -1.67 10.34 16.01
C VAL A 159 -1.28 8.86 15.90
N ASP A 160 -1.92 7.96 16.66
CA ASP A 160 -1.71 6.50 16.53
C ASP A 160 -2.11 6.00 15.12
N ILE A 161 -3.26 6.46 14.60
CA ILE A 161 -3.75 6.13 13.26
C ILE A 161 -2.76 6.63 12.20
N ILE A 162 -2.30 7.88 12.30
CA ILE A 162 -1.36 8.46 11.34
C ILE A 162 -0.02 7.72 11.38
N ASN A 163 0.51 7.41 12.55
CA ASN A 163 1.76 6.65 12.70
C ASN A 163 1.69 5.29 12.00
N ARG A 164 0.62 4.53 12.25
CA ARG A 164 0.44 3.21 11.60
C ARG A 164 0.20 3.32 10.10
N THR A 165 -0.49 4.37 9.66
CA THR A 165 -0.70 4.65 8.23
C THR A 165 0.61 5.02 7.55
N THR A 166 1.44 5.84 8.19
CA THR A 166 2.77 6.23 7.67
C THR A 166 3.66 5.00 7.45
N LEU A 167 3.70 4.08 8.42
CA LEU A 167 4.43 2.82 8.29
C LEU A 167 3.87 1.95 7.16
N ALA A 168 2.54 1.83 7.05
CA ALA A 168 1.92 1.03 5.99
C ALA A 168 2.23 1.61 4.59
N VAL A 169 2.15 2.93 4.41
CA VAL A 169 2.53 3.60 3.16
C VAL A 169 3.99 3.30 2.81
N PHE A 170 4.90 3.45 3.77
CA PHE A 170 6.32 3.14 3.54
C PHE A 170 6.53 1.69 3.12
N GLU A 171 5.94 0.73 3.83
CA GLU A 171 6.17 -0.69 3.56
C GLU A 171 5.53 -1.13 2.22
N VAL A 172 4.39 -0.55 1.83
CA VAL A 172 3.78 -0.75 0.50
C VAL A 172 4.73 -0.28 -0.60
N LEU A 173 5.25 0.94 -0.48
CA LEU A 173 6.17 1.48 -1.48
C LEU A 173 7.53 0.77 -1.47
N GLU A 174 8.04 0.38 -0.30
CA GLU A 174 9.27 -0.39 -0.15
C GLU A 174 9.16 -1.72 -0.91
N ARG A 175 8.06 -2.45 -0.73
CA ARG A 175 7.86 -3.74 -1.40
C ARG A 175 7.61 -3.59 -2.89
N ALA A 176 6.89 -2.54 -3.30
CA ALA A 176 6.69 -2.24 -4.71
C ALA A 176 8.03 -1.91 -5.41
N TRP A 177 8.86 -1.04 -4.82
CA TRP A 177 10.18 -0.73 -5.37
C TRP A 177 11.14 -1.93 -5.39
N ALA A 178 11.05 -2.82 -4.39
CA ALA A 178 11.83 -4.06 -4.38
C ALA A 178 11.54 -4.97 -5.60
N SER A 179 10.32 -4.95 -6.15
CA SER A 179 9.98 -5.68 -7.39
C SER A 179 10.73 -5.17 -8.63
N ARG A 180 11.36 -3.99 -8.54
CA ARG A 180 12.14 -3.32 -9.58
C ARG A 180 13.62 -3.23 -9.22
N ASP A 181 14.09 -4.07 -8.30
CA ASP A 181 15.46 -4.06 -7.77
C ASP A 181 15.86 -2.66 -7.25
N CYS A 182 14.95 -1.99 -6.53
CA CYS A 182 15.20 -0.70 -5.92
C CYS A 182 14.96 -0.76 -4.42
N ALA A 183 15.92 -0.26 -3.64
CA ALA A 183 15.78 -0.10 -2.21
C ALA A 183 15.19 1.29 -1.90
N LEU A 184 13.99 1.31 -1.32
CA LEU A 184 13.42 2.50 -0.70
C LEU A 184 14.05 2.68 0.69
N ILE A 185 14.81 3.76 0.87
CA ILE A 185 15.68 3.92 2.05
C ILE A 185 14.98 4.67 3.17
N ASP A 186 14.36 5.78 2.82
CA ASP A 186 13.49 6.57 3.68
C ASP A 186 12.52 7.38 2.82
N MET A 187 11.45 7.86 3.45
CA MET A 187 10.50 8.76 2.82
C MET A 187 9.87 9.71 3.82
N LYS A 188 9.27 10.77 3.30
CA LYS A 188 8.52 11.78 4.02
C LYS A 188 7.13 11.92 3.37
N ILE A 189 6.09 11.90 4.19
CA ILE A 189 4.72 12.21 3.75
C ILE A 189 4.05 13.20 4.69
N GLU A 190 2.94 13.76 4.22
CA GLU A 190 2.10 14.69 4.97
C GLU A 190 0.65 14.17 4.93
N PHE A 191 -0.12 14.55 5.95
CA PHE A 191 -1.52 14.16 6.08
C PHE A 191 -2.38 15.41 6.11
N GLY A 192 -3.63 15.26 5.69
CA GLY A 192 -4.64 16.30 5.81
C GLY A 192 -5.95 15.71 6.29
N VAL A 193 -6.78 16.55 6.92
CA VAL A 193 -8.16 16.19 7.27
C VAL A 193 -9.07 16.78 6.20
N ASP A 194 -9.87 15.96 5.52
CA ASP A 194 -10.84 16.46 4.53
C ASP A 194 -12.07 17.10 5.18
N THR A 195 -12.98 17.64 4.36
CA THR A 195 -14.19 18.33 4.85
C THR A 195 -15.19 17.39 5.54
N SER A 196 -15.01 16.07 5.43
CA SER A 196 -15.80 15.06 6.15
C SER A 196 -15.19 14.62 7.47
N GLY A 197 -13.98 15.12 7.81
CA GLY A 197 -13.23 14.71 8.99
C GLY A 197 -12.38 13.45 8.79
N GLU A 198 -12.20 12.96 7.56
CA GLU A 198 -11.34 11.81 7.28
C GLU A 198 -9.87 12.23 7.19
N ILE A 199 -8.99 11.53 7.91
CA ILE A 199 -7.53 11.72 7.81
C ILE A 199 -7.02 10.98 6.58
N LEU A 200 -6.39 11.71 5.66
CA LEU A 200 -5.92 11.20 4.37
C LEU A 200 -4.42 11.42 4.19
N VAL A 201 -3.76 10.49 3.50
CA VAL A 201 -2.44 10.77 2.92
C VAL A 201 -2.63 11.84 1.86
N ALA A 202 -1.98 12.99 2.04
CA ALA A 202 -2.19 14.18 1.22
C ALA A 202 -0.85 14.70 0.67
N ASP A 203 -0.86 15.95 0.20
CA ASP A 203 0.28 16.58 -0.50
C ASP A 203 0.72 15.80 -1.76
N ILE A 204 2.03 15.62 -1.95
CA ILE A 204 2.64 14.94 -3.08
C ILE A 204 3.65 13.92 -2.58
N ILE A 205 3.73 12.79 -3.28
CA ILE A 205 4.82 11.83 -3.12
C ILE A 205 5.54 11.75 -4.45
N ASP A 206 6.72 12.37 -4.55
CA ASP A 206 7.54 12.37 -5.75
C ASP A 206 9.01 12.06 -5.45
N SER A 207 9.91 12.26 -6.42
CA SER A 207 11.35 12.02 -6.24
C SER A 207 12.03 12.96 -5.22
N ASP A 208 11.31 13.97 -4.71
CA ASP A 208 11.75 14.82 -3.62
C ASP A 208 11.44 14.21 -2.24
N SER A 209 10.42 13.34 -2.18
CA SER A 209 9.83 12.80 -0.97
C SER A 209 10.55 11.58 -0.41
N TRP A 210 11.45 10.94 -1.16
CA TRP A 210 12.14 9.72 -0.74
C TRP A 210 13.64 9.69 -1.06
N ARG A 211 14.31 8.65 -0.57
CA ARG A 211 15.60 8.17 -1.07
C ARG A 211 15.45 6.81 -1.73
N LEU A 212 15.93 6.69 -2.97
CA LEU A 212 15.74 5.48 -3.78
C LEU A 212 17.07 5.03 -4.41
N TRP A 213 17.53 3.84 -4.03
CA TRP A 213 18.82 3.28 -4.44
C TRP A 213 18.61 2.02 -5.29
N PRO A 214 18.83 2.09 -6.61
CA PRO A 214 18.89 0.90 -7.46
C PRO A 214 19.90 -0.12 -6.94
N SER A 215 19.52 -1.39 -6.90
CA SER A 215 20.28 -2.52 -6.35
C SER A 215 20.79 -2.32 -4.92
N GLY A 216 20.17 -1.41 -4.16
CA GLY A 216 20.64 -1.02 -2.82
C GLY A 216 21.94 -0.20 -2.82
N ASP A 217 22.44 0.23 -3.98
CA ASP A 217 23.68 0.99 -4.10
C ASP A 217 23.43 2.50 -4.05
N LYS A 218 23.87 3.13 -2.96
CA LYS A 218 23.79 4.58 -2.77
C LYS A 218 24.41 5.38 -3.92
N ARG A 219 25.44 4.85 -4.60
CA ARG A 219 26.10 5.53 -5.74
C ARG A 219 25.17 5.67 -6.94
N LEU A 220 24.15 4.82 -7.04
CA LEU A 220 23.17 4.81 -8.13
C LEU A 220 21.91 5.62 -7.81
N MET A 221 21.87 6.33 -6.68
CA MET A 221 20.67 7.05 -6.20
C MET A 221 19.97 7.86 -7.30
N LYS A 222 18.65 7.76 -7.34
CA LYS A 222 17.81 8.40 -8.37
C LYS A 222 16.90 9.51 -7.83
N ASP A 223 17.00 9.80 -6.54
CA ASP A 223 16.21 10.81 -5.87
C ASP A 223 16.89 12.18 -5.77
N LYS A 224 16.19 13.14 -5.18
CA LYS A 224 16.64 14.52 -5.00
C LYS A 224 17.94 14.68 -4.21
N GLN A 225 18.39 13.66 -3.46
CA GLN A 225 19.69 13.70 -2.79
C GLN A 225 20.85 13.95 -3.76
N VAL A 226 20.74 13.52 -5.04
CA VAL A 226 21.70 13.88 -6.10
C VAL A 226 21.87 15.40 -6.20
N TYR A 227 20.75 16.12 -6.33
CA TYR A 227 20.75 17.58 -6.40
C TYR A 227 21.24 18.23 -5.09
N ARG A 228 20.90 17.65 -3.93
CA ARG A 228 21.36 18.15 -2.61
C ARG A 228 22.87 18.04 -2.44
N ASN A 229 23.51 17.01 -3.00
CA ASN A 229 24.95 16.76 -2.84
C ASN A 229 25.85 17.68 -3.67
N LEU A 230 25.31 18.33 -4.72
CA LEU A 230 26.09 19.21 -5.58
C LEU A 230 26.51 20.50 -4.84
N SER A 231 27.81 20.80 -4.81
CA SER A 231 28.34 22.05 -4.24
C SER A 231 28.09 23.25 -5.16
N ALA A 232 28.28 23.08 -6.47
CA ALA A 232 27.88 24.00 -7.53
C ALA A 232 26.91 23.29 -8.49
N VAL A 233 26.00 24.03 -9.12
CA VAL A 233 25.00 23.46 -10.03
C VAL A 233 25.24 23.97 -11.44
N THR A 234 25.57 23.06 -12.35
CA THR A 234 25.64 23.34 -13.78
C THR A 234 24.37 22.84 -14.49
N GLN A 235 24.18 23.26 -15.75
CA GLN A 235 23.07 22.75 -16.56
C GLN A 235 23.17 21.22 -16.77
N ALA A 236 24.38 20.68 -16.97
CA ALA A 236 24.58 19.24 -17.14
C ALA A 236 24.20 18.43 -15.87
N ASP A 237 24.38 19.01 -14.69
CA ASP A 237 23.94 18.41 -13.43
C ASP A 237 22.41 18.38 -13.34
N LEU A 238 21.76 19.49 -13.71
CA LEU A 238 20.29 19.59 -13.76
C LEU A 238 19.70 18.59 -14.75
N ASP A 239 20.30 18.42 -15.92
CA ASP A 239 19.88 17.43 -16.92
C ASP A 239 20.01 16.00 -16.39
N THR A 240 21.06 15.73 -15.59
CA THR A 240 21.25 14.43 -14.93
C THR A 240 20.19 14.19 -13.85
N VAL A 241 19.87 15.18 -13.03
CA VAL A 241 18.78 15.10 -12.03
C VAL A 241 17.43 14.88 -12.73
N LYS A 242 17.15 15.59 -13.82
CA LYS A 242 15.93 15.40 -14.62
C LYS A 242 15.83 14.01 -15.20
N ARG A 243 16.93 13.46 -15.76
CA ARG A 243 16.97 12.07 -16.26
C ARG A 243 16.70 11.05 -15.15
N ASN A 244 17.24 11.27 -13.95
CA ASN A 244 16.97 10.41 -12.81
C ASN A 244 15.49 10.44 -12.42
N PHE A 245 14.87 11.62 -12.35
CA PHE A 245 13.45 11.75 -12.01
C PHE A 245 12.55 11.12 -13.08
N LYS A 246 12.88 11.31 -14.37
CA LYS A 246 12.18 10.64 -15.46
C LYS A 246 12.31 9.12 -15.36
N TRP A 247 13.51 8.60 -15.10
CA TRP A 247 13.71 7.17 -14.90
C TRP A 247 12.81 6.61 -13.79
N VAL A 248 12.69 7.32 -12.66
CA VAL A 248 11.78 6.95 -11.56
C VAL A 248 10.33 6.92 -12.04
N ALA A 249 9.87 7.99 -12.70
CA ALA A 249 8.50 8.06 -13.22
C ALA A 249 8.19 6.93 -14.24
N ASP A 250 9.16 6.54 -15.05
CA ASP A 250 9.03 5.45 -16.02
C ASP A 250 9.03 4.07 -15.33
N GLN A 251 9.79 3.88 -14.24
CA GLN A 251 9.74 2.61 -13.47
C GLN A 251 8.40 2.39 -12.77
N LEU A 252 7.70 3.47 -12.39
CA LEU A 252 6.40 3.39 -11.73
C LEU A 252 5.31 2.74 -12.60
N ASP A 253 5.46 2.75 -13.94
CA ASP A 253 4.51 2.08 -14.85
C ASP A 253 4.43 0.55 -14.63
N TYR A 254 5.46 -0.02 -14.00
CA TYR A 254 5.56 -1.45 -13.76
C TYR A 254 5.17 -1.85 -12.33
N LEU A 255 4.81 -0.89 -11.46
CA LEU A 255 4.48 -1.17 -10.07
C LEU A 255 3.01 -1.55 -9.84
N VAL A 256 2.16 -1.42 -10.86
CA VAL A 256 0.77 -1.91 -10.81
C VAL A 256 0.57 -2.96 -11.92
N PRO A 257 1.18 -4.15 -11.79
CA PRO A 257 1.04 -5.20 -12.80
C PRO A 257 -0.40 -5.77 -12.82
N PRO A 258 -0.84 -6.36 -13.94
CA PRO A 258 -2.11 -7.08 -13.98
C PRO A 258 -2.09 -8.31 -13.05
N PRO A 259 -3.24 -8.71 -12.47
CA PRO A 259 -3.32 -9.87 -11.59
C PRO A 259 -2.85 -11.17 -12.28
N SER A 260 -1.83 -11.82 -11.72
CA SER A 260 -1.25 -13.05 -12.29
C SER A 260 -1.43 -14.29 -11.40
N ALA A 261 -1.61 -14.12 -10.10
CA ALA A 261 -1.86 -15.22 -9.16
C ALA A 261 -3.28 -15.80 -9.31
N LEU A 262 -3.40 -17.14 -9.29
CA LEU A 262 -4.65 -17.87 -9.46
C LEU A 262 -5.02 -18.68 -8.22
N VAL A 263 -6.26 -18.56 -7.79
CA VAL A 263 -6.89 -19.48 -6.85
C VAL A 263 -7.91 -20.34 -7.58
N VAL A 264 -7.81 -21.66 -7.45
CA VAL A 264 -8.81 -22.59 -7.99
C VAL A 264 -9.59 -23.19 -6.83
N ILE A 265 -10.90 -23.00 -6.84
CA ILE A 265 -11.80 -23.56 -5.83
C ILE A 265 -12.47 -24.79 -6.44
N LEU A 266 -12.14 -25.97 -5.92
CA LEU A 266 -12.71 -27.24 -6.33
C LEU A 266 -13.77 -27.66 -5.32
N MET A 267 -15.02 -27.79 -5.77
CA MET A 267 -16.12 -28.25 -4.93
C MET A 267 -16.52 -29.68 -5.26
N GLY A 268 -16.75 -30.48 -4.21
CA GLY A 268 -17.18 -31.88 -4.33
C GLY A 268 -18.61 -32.07 -4.80
N SER A 269 -19.44 -31.03 -4.70
CA SER A 269 -20.86 -31.03 -5.03
C SER A 269 -21.32 -29.65 -5.50
N PRO A 270 -22.18 -29.55 -6.54
CA PRO A 270 -22.81 -28.29 -6.93
C PRO A 270 -23.61 -27.62 -5.81
N SER A 271 -24.06 -28.39 -4.81
CA SER A 271 -24.77 -27.84 -3.64
C SER A 271 -23.96 -26.85 -2.81
N ASP A 272 -22.63 -26.87 -2.94
CA ASP A 272 -21.70 -26.04 -2.18
C ASP A 272 -21.32 -24.74 -2.91
N GLU A 273 -21.99 -24.44 -4.04
CA GLU A 273 -21.72 -23.28 -4.90
C GLU A 273 -21.80 -21.94 -4.14
N GLU A 274 -22.81 -21.76 -3.29
CA GLU A 274 -22.97 -20.56 -2.45
C GLU A 274 -21.74 -20.33 -1.54
N HIS A 275 -21.20 -21.39 -0.95
CA HIS A 275 -19.99 -21.30 -0.12
C HIS A 275 -18.76 -20.92 -0.97
N CYS A 276 -18.63 -21.54 -2.15
CA CYS A 276 -17.54 -21.25 -3.08
C CYS A 276 -17.59 -19.83 -3.64
N LYS A 277 -18.79 -19.31 -3.94
CA LYS A 277 -19.00 -17.91 -4.36
C LYS A 277 -18.56 -16.91 -3.29
N LYS A 278 -18.77 -17.22 -2.01
CA LYS A 278 -18.25 -16.40 -0.89
C LYS A 278 -16.72 -16.37 -0.89
N ILE A 279 -16.07 -17.53 -1.04
CA ILE A 279 -14.60 -17.59 -1.16
C ILE A 279 -14.15 -16.78 -2.38
N ALA A 280 -14.76 -17.00 -3.54
CA ALA A 280 -14.40 -16.34 -4.79
C ALA A 280 -14.55 -14.81 -4.72
N LYS A 281 -15.59 -14.31 -4.05
CA LYS A 281 -15.75 -12.89 -3.76
C LYS A 281 -14.56 -12.34 -2.98
N HIS A 282 -14.19 -12.98 -1.87
CA HIS A 282 -13.06 -12.51 -1.06
C HIS A 282 -11.72 -12.61 -1.79
N VAL A 283 -11.51 -13.65 -2.61
CA VAL A 283 -10.33 -13.79 -3.47
C VAL A 283 -10.26 -12.63 -4.48
N THR A 284 -11.39 -12.29 -5.10
CA THR A 284 -11.49 -11.18 -6.06
C THR A 284 -11.30 -9.82 -5.40
N ASP A 285 -11.84 -9.62 -4.19
CA ASP A 285 -11.67 -8.38 -3.42
C ASP A 285 -10.20 -8.16 -3.01
N LEU A 286 -9.43 -9.24 -2.85
CA LEU A 286 -7.97 -9.21 -2.66
C LEU A 286 -7.20 -9.06 -3.98
N GLY A 287 -7.93 -8.99 -5.10
CA GLY A 287 -7.49 -8.85 -6.49
C GLY A 287 -6.59 -9.97 -6.97
N LEU A 288 -6.94 -11.19 -6.60
CA LEU A 288 -6.46 -12.44 -7.19
C LEU A 288 -7.42 -12.90 -8.28
N ARG A 289 -6.92 -13.67 -9.26
CA ARG A 289 -7.79 -14.39 -10.19
C ARG A 289 -8.41 -15.60 -9.49
N VAL A 290 -9.64 -15.94 -9.86
CA VAL A 290 -10.34 -17.09 -9.29
C VAL A 290 -11.02 -17.92 -10.37
N GLN A 291 -10.98 -19.24 -10.21
CA GLN A 291 -11.76 -20.18 -11.00
C GLN A 291 -12.52 -21.15 -10.08
N LEU A 292 -13.76 -21.47 -10.45
CA LEU A 292 -14.61 -22.45 -9.78
C LEU A 292 -14.68 -23.71 -10.62
N ARG A 293 -14.43 -24.88 -10.00
CA ARG A 293 -14.56 -26.19 -10.64
C ARG A 293 -15.37 -27.13 -9.76
N VAL A 294 -16.03 -28.10 -10.39
CA VAL A 294 -16.80 -29.14 -9.70
C VAL A 294 -16.15 -30.48 -10.02
N SER A 295 -15.68 -31.20 -9.00
CA SER A 295 -15.23 -32.59 -9.14
C SER A 295 -15.20 -33.29 -7.80
N SER A 296 -15.50 -34.58 -7.78
CA SER A 296 -15.61 -35.37 -6.57
C SER A 296 -14.53 -36.44 -6.53
N ALA A 297 -13.64 -36.37 -5.54
CA ALA A 297 -12.62 -37.39 -5.33
C ALA A 297 -13.19 -38.80 -5.06
N HIS A 298 -14.46 -38.92 -4.64
CA HIS A 298 -15.12 -40.20 -4.41
C HIS A 298 -15.90 -40.72 -5.63
N LYS A 299 -16.50 -39.83 -6.42
CA LYS A 299 -17.40 -40.21 -7.52
C LYS A 299 -16.76 -40.10 -8.90
N ALA A 300 -15.69 -39.32 -9.02
CA ALA A 300 -15.00 -38.99 -10.27
C ALA A 300 -13.50 -38.73 -10.00
N THR A 301 -12.82 -39.71 -9.40
CA THR A 301 -11.42 -39.58 -8.96
C THR A 301 -10.47 -39.24 -10.12
N GLU A 302 -10.58 -39.97 -11.23
CA GLU A 302 -9.74 -39.75 -12.42
C GLU A 302 -9.92 -38.33 -12.97
N GLU A 303 -11.17 -37.87 -13.07
CA GLU A 303 -11.47 -36.49 -13.49
C GLU A 303 -10.89 -35.45 -12.52
N THR A 304 -10.90 -35.71 -11.21
CA THR A 304 -10.26 -34.82 -10.23
C THR A 304 -8.77 -34.67 -10.51
N LEU A 305 -8.09 -35.77 -10.86
CA LEU A 305 -6.66 -35.77 -11.19
C LEU A 305 -6.39 -35.13 -12.55
N HIS A 306 -7.26 -35.30 -13.55
CA HIS A 306 -7.14 -34.61 -14.83
C HIS A 306 -7.28 -33.09 -14.67
N ILE A 307 -8.29 -32.62 -13.93
CA ILE A 307 -8.47 -31.19 -13.62
C ILE A 307 -7.24 -30.65 -12.88
N LEU A 308 -6.69 -31.40 -11.93
CA LEU A 308 -5.47 -31.01 -11.24
C LEU A 308 -4.29 -30.84 -12.21
N ALA A 309 -4.10 -31.79 -13.14
CA ALA A 309 -3.04 -31.75 -14.13
C ALA A 309 -3.16 -30.53 -15.09
N GLU A 310 -4.37 -30.08 -15.42
CA GLU A 310 -4.58 -28.84 -16.20
C GLU A 310 -3.92 -27.63 -15.51
N TYR A 311 -4.08 -27.51 -14.19
CA TYR A 311 -3.54 -26.38 -13.44
C TYR A 311 -2.05 -26.51 -13.15
N GLU A 312 -1.55 -27.72 -12.89
CA GLU A 312 -0.11 -27.96 -12.75
C GLU A 312 0.64 -27.68 -14.07
N GLY A 313 0.06 -28.05 -15.20
CA GLY A 313 0.63 -27.82 -16.53
C GLY A 313 0.48 -26.38 -17.05
N SER A 314 -0.26 -25.51 -16.34
CA SER A 314 -0.59 -24.16 -16.83
C SER A 314 0.58 -23.18 -16.81
N GLY A 315 1.62 -23.44 -16.00
CA GLY A 315 2.69 -22.48 -15.72
C GLY A 315 2.29 -21.32 -14.81
N GLU A 316 1.05 -21.31 -14.32
CA GLU A 316 0.54 -20.28 -13.41
C GLU A 316 0.90 -20.59 -11.96
N LYS A 317 0.95 -19.54 -11.13
CA LYS A 317 1.11 -19.70 -9.68
C LYS A 317 -0.25 -19.96 -9.06
N VAL A 318 -0.51 -21.22 -8.70
CA VAL A 318 -1.83 -21.71 -8.27
C VAL A 318 -1.85 -22.04 -6.78
N VAL A 319 -2.92 -21.63 -6.09
CA VAL A 319 -3.35 -22.20 -4.79
C VAL A 319 -4.70 -22.88 -4.96
N LEU A 320 -4.81 -24.11 -4.46
CA LEU A 320 -6.05 -24.90 -4.53
C LEU A 320 -6.84 -24.75 -3.23
N ILE A 321 -8.15 -24.53 -3.36
CA ILE A 321 -9.08 -24.56 -2.23
C ILE A 321 -10.06 -25.70 -2.45
N ALA A 322 -10.03 -26.69 -1.56
CA ALA A 322 -10.93 -27.84 -1.56
C ALA A 322 -12.17 -27.56 -0.69
N VAL A 323 -13.35 -27.64 -1.31
CA VAL A 323 -14.64 -27.47 -0.63
C VAL A 323 -15.43 -28.78 -0.73
N ALA A 324 -15.46 -29.53 0.37
CA ALA A 324 -16.24 -30.75 0.47
C ALA A 324 -16.86 -30.88 1.86
N GLY A 325 -18.18 -31.07 1.91
CA GLY A 325 -18.89 -31.40 3.15
C GLY A 325 -18.73 -32.87 3.55
N ARG A 326 -19.19 -33.23 4.76
CA ARG A 326 -19.08 -34.59 5.32
C ARG A 326 -17.63 -35.04 5.43
N SER A 327 -17.33 -36.27 5.03
CA SER A 327 -15.96 -36.78 4.92
C SER A 327 -15.25 -36.15 3.71
N ASN A 328 -14.41 -35.16 3.96
CA ASN A 328 -13.62 -34.48 2.93
C ASN A 328 -12.47 -35.38 2.43
N GLY A 329 -12.73 -36.14 1.38
CA GLY A 329 -11.66 -36.83 0.62
C GLY A 329 -11.03 -35.96 -0.47
N LEU A 330 -11.67 -34.87 -0.88
CA LEU A 330 -11.20 -34.02 -1.97
C LEU A 330 -9.86 -33.34 -1.63
N GLY A 331 -9.79 -32.71 -0.46
CA GLY A 331 -8.57 -32.08 0.03
C GLY A 331 -7.37 -33.02 0.11
N PRO A 332 -7.47 -34.13 0.86
CA PRO A 332 -6.41 -35.13 0.96
C PRO A 332 -5.99 -35.72 -0.39
N VAL A 333 -6.93 -36.01 -1.30
CA VAL A 333 -6.60 -36.53 -2.63
C VAL A 333 -5.83 -35.50 -3.46
N LEU A 334 -6.24 -34.24 -3.47
CA LEU A 334 -5.48 -33.18 -4.14
C LEU A 334 -4.08 -33.06 -3.53
N SER A 335 -3.99 -32.96 -2.21
CA SER A 335 -2.74 -32.79 -1.44
C SER A 335 -1.73 -33.90 -1.68
N GLY A 336 -2.18 -35.14 -1.87
CA GLY A 336 -1.30 -36.28 -2.12
C GLY A 336 -0.78 -36.38 -3.55
N ASN A 337 -1.36 -35.61 -4.48
CA ASN A 337 -1.07 -35.71 -5.91
C ASN A 337 -0.55 -34.41 -6.53
N THR A 338 -0.23 -33.39 -5.72
CA THR A 338 0.30 -32.11 -6.22
C THR A 338 1.31 -31.49 -5.26
N PRO A 339 2.36 -30.80 -5.77
CA PRO A 339 3.19 -29.93 -4.95
C PRO A 339 2.56 -28.55 -4.72
N LEU A 340 1.41 -28.26 -5.36
CA LEU A 340 0.70 -26.99 -5.16
C LEU A 340 0.09 -26.92 -3.74
N PRO A 341 0.00 -25.73 -3.14
CA PRO A 341 -0.66 -25.59 -1.84
C PRO A 341 -2.15 -25.94 -1.91
N VAL A 342 -2.60 -26.80 -0.99
CA VAL A 342 -4.00 -27.21 -0.84
C VAL A 342 -4.55 -26.72 0.50
N ILE A 343 -5.66 -25.97 0.43
CA ILE A 343 -6.38 -25.44 1.58
C ILE A 343 -7.77 -26.07 1.63
N ASN A 344 -8.08 -26.78 2.70
CA ASN A 344 -9.44 -27.23 2.99
C ASN A 344 -10.26 -26.07 3.53
N CYS A 345 -11.42 -25.83 2.92
CA CYS A 345 -12.46 -24.93 3.42
C CYS A 345 -13.82 -25.65 3.36
N PRO A 346 -14.08 -26.61 4.27
CA PRO A 346 -15.31 -27.38 4.25
C PRO A 346 -16.54 -26.47 4.49
N PRO A 347 -17.67 -26.70 3.79
CA PRO A 347 -18.93 -25.96 3.99
C PRO A 347 -19.62 -26.48 5.26
N THR A 348 -19.04 -26.13 6.41
CA THR A 348 -19.47 -26.64 7.71
C THR A 348 -20.85 -26.10 8.11
N ARG A 349 -21.66 -26.97 8.71
CA ARG A 349 -22.93 -26.62 9.34
C ARG A 349 -22.80 -26.81 10.86
N PRO A 350 -23.47 -25.98 11.69
CA PRO A 350 -23.30 -26.02 13.14
C PRO A 350 -23.58 -27.39 13.78
N ASP A 351 -24.47 -28.18 13.17
CA ASP A 351 -24.90 -29.49 13.64
C ASP A 351 -23.84 -30.59 13.47
N ASN A 352 -22.99 -30.51 12.43
CA ASN A 352 -22.05 -31.60 12.08
C ASN A 352 -20.57 -31.18 12.04
N VAL A 353 -20.26 -29.88 12.21
CA VAL A 353 -18.88 -29.38 12.13
C VAL A 353 -17.90 -30.11 13.04
N ALA A 354 -18.32 -30.45 14.27
CA ALA A 354 -17.47 -31.13 15.25
C ALA A 354 -17.03 -32.54 14.82
N LEU A 355 -17.81 -33.18 13.94
CA LEU A 355 -17.50 -34.51 13.40
C LEU A 355 -16.77 -34.39 12.06
N ASP A 356 -17.35 -33.64 11.12
CA ASP A 356 -16.88 -33.56 9.73
C ASP A 356 -15.48 -32.94 9.62
N ILE A 357 -15.13 -31.98 10.48
CA ILE A 357 -13.84 -31.27 10.44
C ILE A 357 -12.63 -32.20 10.55
N TRP A 358 -12.76 -33.33 11.27
CA TRP A 358 -11.67 -34.28 11.46
C TRP A 358 -11.20 -34.91 10.17
N SER A 359 -12.07 -35.01 9.15
CA SER A 359 -11.70 -35.49 7.82
C SER A 359 -10.72 -34.55 7.09
N SER A 360 -10.68 -33.27 7.47
CA SER A 360 -9.73 -32.28 6.92
C SER A 360 -8.47 -32.11 7.78
N LEU A 361 -8.55 -32.44 9.07
CA LEU A 361 -7.46 -32.25 10.04
C LEU A 361 -6.57 -33.49 10.21
N ASN A 362 -7.19 -34.67 10.35
CA ASN A 362 -6.48 -35.91 10.68
C ASN A 362 -6.18 -36.71 9.41
N VAL A 363 -5.15 -36.27 8.69
CA VAL A 363 -4.75 -36.83 7.40
C VAL A 363 -3.57 -37.83 7.54
N PRO A 364 -3.43 -38.81 6.63
CA PRO A 364 -2.26 -39.68 6.57
C PRO A 364 -0.92 -38.91 6.51
N SER A 365 0.17 -39.58 6.90
CA SER A 365 1.52 -39.02 6.79
C SER A 365 1.89 -38.72 5.33
N GLY A 366 2.69 -37.67 5.13
CA GLY A 366 3.11 -37.23 3.79
C GLY A 366 2.17 -36.21 3.12
N LEU A 367 1.06 -35.85 3.76
CA LEU A 367 0.11 -34.84 3.26
C LEU A 367 0.30 -33.49 3.95
N GLY A 368 0.32 -32.41 3.16
CA GLY A 368 0.57 -31.04 3.62
C GLY A 368 -0.66 -30.11 3.56
N CYS A 369 -1.87 -30.65 3.40
CA CYS A 369 -3.06 -29.81 3.27
C CYS A 369 -3.36 -29.10 4.59
N THR A 370 -3.62 -27.80 4.49
CA THR A 370 -4.02 -26.97 5.63
C THR A 370 -5.54 -26.89 5.70
N THR A 371 -6.10 -26.51 6.86
CA THR A 371 -7.54 -26.37 7.03
C THR A 371 -7.89 -25.01 7.63
N VAL A 372 -8.87 -24.36 7.04
CA VAL A 372 -9.52 -23.14 7.53
C VAL A 372 -11.05 -23.33 7.46
N LEU A 373 -11.80 -22.63 8.30
CA LEU A 373 -13.24 -22.88 8.43
C LEU A 373 -14.13 -21.88 7.70
N TYR A 374 -13.66 -20.64 7.57
CA TYR A 374 -14.46 -19.56 7.03
C TYR A 374 -14.04 -19.20 5.60
N PRO A 375 -15.00 -18.89 4.71
CA PRO A 375 -14.70 -18.49 3.34
C PRO A 375 -13.69 -17.36 3.22
N GLU A 376 -13.83 -16.32 4.05
CA GLU A 376 -12.89 -15.19 4.08
C GLU A 376 -11.49 -15.65 4.50
N SER A 377 -11.38 -16.52 5.50
CA SER A 377 -10.10 -17.04 5.96
C SER A 377 -9.40 -17.90 4.90
N ALA A 378 -10.14 -18.63 4.06
CA ALA A 378 -9.58 -19.36 2.92
C ALA A 378 -9.00 -18.44 1.86
N ALA A 379 -9.73 -17.38 1.50
CA ALA A 379 -9.22 -16.35 0.61
C ALA A 379 -7.97 -15.65 1.18
N LEU A 380 -7.96 -15.34 2.48
CA LEU A 380 -6.83 -14.72 3.15
C LEU A 380 -5.61 -15.64 3.21
N ALA A 381 -5.79 -16.93 3.49
CA ALA A 381 -4.71 -17.91 3.50
C ALA A 381 -4.09 -18.05 2.10
N ALA A 382 -4.92 -18.15 1.05
CA ALA A 382 -4.43 -18.17 -0.33
C ALA A 382 -3.70 -16.86 -0.71
N ALA A 383 -4.25 -15.71 -0.30
CA ALA A 383 -3.60 -14.41 -0.53
C ALA A 383 -2.27 -14.28 0.20
N GLN A 384 -2.14 -14.80 1.43
CA GLN A 384 -0.88 -14.77 2.18
C GLN A 384 0.21 -15.59 1.51
N ILE A 385 -0.14 -16.71 0.87
CA ILE A 385 0.79 -17.51 0.05
C ILE A 385 1.24 -16.68 -1.15
N HIS A 386 0.29 -16.11 -1.91
CA HIS A 386 0.63 -15.31 -3.10
C HIS A 386 1.38 -14.02 -2.78
N ALA A 387 1.13 -13.42 -1.62
CA ALA A 387 1.82 -12.22 -1.14
C ALA A 387 3.34 -12.39 -1.02
N LEU A 388 3.85 -13.63 -0.95
CA LEU A 388 5.29 -13.91 -0.97
C LEU A 388 5.95 -13.51 -2.30
N HIS A 389 5.19 -13.50 -3.40
CA HIS A 389 5.71 -13.22 -4.73
C HIS A 389 4.91 -12.15 -5.51
N ASP A 390 3.88 -11.57 -4.91
CA ASP A 390 3.03 -10.53 -5.47
C ASP A 390 2.94 -9.37 -4.47
N HIS A 391 3.56 -8.23 -4.80
CA HIS A 391 3.63 -7.10 -3.89
C HIS A 391 2.28 -6.39 -3.74
N LEU A 392 1.40 -6.43 -4.74
CA LEU A 392 0.07 -5.81 -4.65
C LEU A 392 -0.84 -6.59 -3.71
N VAL A 393 -0.86 -7.93 -3.84
CA VAL A 393 -1.60 -8.80 -2.91
C VAL A 393 -1.09 -8.62 -1.49
N TRP A 394 0.25 -8.56 -1.32
CA TRP A 394 0.84 -8.25 -0.03
C TRP A 394 0.39 -6.89 0.51
N SER A 395 0.34 -5.88 -0.35
CA SER A 395 -0.03 -4.51 0.02
C SER A 395 -1.48 -4.45 0.50
N ARG A 396 -2.40 -5.11 -0.20
CA ARG A 396 -3.82 -5.21 0.22
C ARG A 396 -3.97 -5.91 1.57
N LEU A 397 -3.20 -6.98 1.83
CA LEU A 397 -3.21 -7.63 3.15
C LEU A 397 -2.69 -6.70 4.25
N ARG A 398 -1.59 -5.98 3.99
CA ARG A 398 -1.00 -5.05 4.94
C ARG A 398 -1.93 -3.89 5.28
N VAL A 399 -2.66 -3.40 4.28
CA VAL A 399 -3.65 -2.34 4.44
C VAL A 399 -4.93 -2.86 5.11
N LYS A 400 -5.40 -4.08 4.80
CA LYS A 400 -6.53 -4.68 5.53
C LYS A 400 -6.26 -4.76 7.04
N GLN A 401 -5.03 -5.09 7.45
CA GLN A 401 -4.63 -5.05 8.87
C GLN A 401 -4.69 -3.63 9.46
N LEU A 402 -4.26 -2.62 8.70
CA LEU A 402 -4.39 -1.22 9.09
C LEU A 402 -5.86 -0.82 9.24
N THR A 403 -6.71 -1.14 8.27
CA THR A 403 -8.14 -0.84 8.30
C THR A 403 -8.83 -1.50 9.49
N ASN A 404 -8.49 -2.76 9.81
CA ASN A 404 -9.02 -3.43 11.00
C ASN A 404 -8.62 -2.69 12.29
N PHE A 405 -7.37 -2.23 12.39
CA PHE A 405 -6.92 -1.44 13.52
C PHE A 405 -7.67 -0.10 13.64
N ILE A 406 -7.83 0.63 12.51
CA ILE A 406 -8.57 1.90 12.48
C ILE A 406 -10.02 1.68 12.88
N ALA A 407 -10.67 0.62 12.38
CA ALA A 407 -12.04 0.29 12.74
C ALA A 407 -12.20 0.03 14.25
N LEU A 408 -11.27 -0.71 14.86
CA LEU A 408 -11.27 -0.94 16.32
C LEU A 408 -11.07 0.37 17.10
N LYS A 409 -10.14 1.23 16.66
CA LYS A 409 -9.92 2.55 17.27
C LYS A 409 -11.18 3.42 17.19
N ASN A 410 -11.78 3.53 16.02
CA ASN A 410 -12.98 4.34 15.83
C ASN A 410 -14.18 3.82 16.63
N ALA A 411 -14.33 2.49 16.73
CA ALA A 411 -15.35 1.88 17.57
C ALA A 411 -15.15 2.24 19.06
N ASP A 412 -13.91 2.15 19.56
CA ASP A 412 -13.58 2.53 20.93
C ASP A 412 -13.78 4.02 21.22
N ILE A 413 -13.37 4.91 20.30
CA ILE A 413 -13.62 6.36 20.40
C ILE A 413 -15.13 6.63 20.49
N THR A 414 -15.92 5.99 19.64
CA THR A 414 -17.38 6.15 19.63
C THR A 414 -17.97 5.74 20.97
N LEU A 415 -17.57 4.58 21.50
CA LEU A 415 -18.07 4.07 22.79
C LEU A 415 -17.64 4.94 23.98
N ARG A 416 -16.42 5.49 23.98
CA ARG A 416 -15.93 6.40 25.04
C ARG A 416 -16.70 7.73 25.08
N ASN A 417 -17.23 8.17 23.95
CA ASN A 417 -17.96 9.43 23.84
C ASN A 417 -19.48 9.28 24.07
N LEU A 418 -19.97 8.05 24.22
CA LEU A 418 -21.35 7.82 24.67
C LEU A 418 -21.45 8.13 26.16
N THR A 419 -22.21 9.16 26.51
CA THR A 419 -22.68 9.35 27.89
C THR A 419 -23.71 8.26 28.17
N LEU A 420 -23.39 7.32 29.05
CA LEU A 420 -24.31 6.28 29.52
C LEU A 420 -25.42 6.84 30.42
#